data_AF-A0A1X7JCG5-F1
#
_entry.id   AF-A0A1X7JCG5-F1
#
_cell.length_a   1.000
_cell.length_b   1.000
_cell.length_c   1.000
_cell.angle_alpha   90.00
_cell.angle_beta   90.00
_cell.angle_gamma   90.00
#
_symmetry.space_group_name_H-M   'P 1'
#
loop_
_entity.id
_entity.type
_entity.pdbx_description
1 polymer ?
#
loop_
_entity_poly.entity_id
_entity_poly.type
_entity_poly.pdbx_seq_one_letter_code
_entity_poly.pdbx_strand_id
1 'polypeptide(L)'
;MLSPVPGLTHLKVLTPAPPLIDATPPPPHPQTPDSGAQRRAEALARIALEASFGMRPVGHLPPERFAGPVRLHVAARQRRGVRGAVRVDTLHLRPGGEFFGTAVSGGRAYAFTGRVEGTRLASFRVL
;
A
#
# COMPACT_ATOMS: atom_id res chain seq x y z
N MET A 1 -37.86 3.46 -10.84
CA MET A 1 -38.55 4.76 -11.08
C MET A 1 -38.78 4.93 -12.57
N LEU A 2 -39.92 5.49 -13.00
CA LEU A 2 -40.19 5.80 -14.41
C LEU A 2 -39.94 7.28 -14.70
N SER A 3 -39.08 7.58 -15.67
CA SER A 3 -38.72 8.97 -16.04
C SER A 3 -39.04 9.25 -17.52
N PRO A 4 -39.57 10.44 -17.86
CA PRO A 4 -39.90 10.79 -19.25
C PRO A 4 -38.64 10.91 -20.11
N VAL A 5 -38.76 10.57 -21.40
CA VAL A 5 -37.70 10.81 -22.40
C VAL A 5 -37.94 12.18 -23.05
N PRO A 6 -36.98 13.13 -22.99
CA PRO A 6 -37.12 14.44 -23.63
C PRO A 6 -37.41 14.30 -25.13
N GLY A 7 -38.41 15.05 -25.62
CA GLY A 7 -38.82 15.03 -27.04
C GLY A 7 -39.75 13.87 -27.45
N LEU A 8 -40.10 12.96 -26.53
CA LEU A 8 -40.96 11.82 -26.81
C LEU A 8 -42.12 11.76 -25.82
N THR A 9 -43.31 12.18 -26.26
CA THR A 9 -44.50 12.33 -25.42
C THR A 9 -44.95 11.02 -24.75
N HIS A 10 -44.71 9.87 -25.38
CA HIS A 10 -45.25 8.58 -24.93
C HIS A 10 -44.21 7.61 -24.39
N LEU A 11 -42.92 7.95 -24.42
CA LEU A 11 -41.86 7.04 -23.98
C LEU A 11 -41.33 7.41 -22.59
N LYS A 12 -41.12 6.38 -21.76
CA LYS A 12 -40.57 6.48 -20.41
C LYS A 12 -39.46 5.45 -20.22
N VAL A 13 -38.44 5.84 -19.49
CA VAL A 13 -37.34 4.95 -19.06
C VAL A 13 -37.66 4.38 -17.70
N LEU A 14 -37.59 3.05 -17.56
CA LEU A 14 -37.62 2.37 -16.27
C LEU A 14 -36.19 2.29 -15.73
N THR A 15 -35.90 3.06 -14.69
CA THR A 15 -34.64 2.93 -13.94
C THR A 15 -34.85 1.89 -12.83
N PRO A 16 -34.18 0.72 -12.89
CA PRO A 16 -34.23 -0.24 -11.80
C PRO A 16 -33.61 0.36 -10.54
N ALA A 17 -34.07 -0.09 -9.36
CA ALA A 17 -33.42 0.28 -8.12
C ALA A 17 -31.97 -0.24 -8.17
N PRO A 18 -30.97 0.54 -7.71
CA PRO A 18 -29.63 0.02 -7.55
C PRO A 18 -29.69 -1.21 -6.63
N PRO A 19 -28.96 -2.29 -6.93
CA PRO A 19 -28.90 -3.42 -6.02
C PRO A 19 -28.42 -2.91 -4.66
N LEU A 20 -29.14 -3.27 -3.61
CA LEU A 20 -28.65 -3.10 -2.25
C LEU A 20 -27.41 -3.98 -2.15
N ILE A 21 -26.23 -3.38 -2.27
CA ILE A 21 -25.01 -4.05 -1.86
C ILE A 21 -25.18 -4.23 -0.37
N ASP A 22 -25.34 -5.49 0.05
CA ASP A 22 -25.20 -5.86 1.44
C ASP A 22 -23.73 -5.65 1.81
N ALA A 23 -23.38 -4.39 2.06
CA ALA A 23 -22.07 -3.98 2.52
C ALA A 23 -21.96 -4.32 4.00
N THR A 24 -22.31 -5.56 4.38
CA THR A 24 -21.95 -6.11 5.68
C THR A 24 -20.43 -6.04 5.72
N PRO A 25 -19.84 -5.15 6.55
CA PRO A 25 -18.40 -5.12 6.70
C PRO A 25 -18.01 -6.53 7.14
N PRO A 26 -16.97 -7.14 6.54
CA PRO A 26 -16.45 -8.39 7.08
C PRO A 26 -16.24 -8.19 8.58
N PRO A 27 -16.63 -9.16 9.43
CA PRO A 27 -16.49 -9.01 10.86
C PRO A 27 -15.06 -8.58 11.16
N PRO A 28 -14.84 -7.54 11.99
CA PRO A 28 -13.49 -7.12 12.33
C PRO A 28 -12.80 -8.34 12.93
N HIS A 29 -11.84 -8.92 12.23
CA HIS A 29 -11.02 -9.98 12.80
C HIS A 29 -10.24 -9.34 13.95
N PRO A 30 -10.51 -9.71 15.21
CA PRO A 30 -9.69 -9.27 16.32
C PRO A 30 -8.46 -10.17 16.30
N GLN A 31 -7.55 -9.88 15.37
CA GLN A 31 -6.19 -10.38 15.43
C GLN A 31 -5.33 -9.15 15.60
N THR A 32 -5.08 -8.78 16.85
CA THR A 32 -3.93 -7.96 17.18
C THR A 32 -2.75 -8.59 16.44
N PRO A 33 -2.12 -7.91 15.47
CA PRO A 33 -0.96 -8.48 14.80
C PRO A 33 0.04 -8.87 15.88
N ASP A 34 0.58 -10.08 15.79
CA ASP A 34 1.68 -10.51 16.65
C ASP A 34 2.69 -9.35 16.71
N SER A 35 2.94 -8.81 17.91
CA SER A 35 3.83 -7.66 18.08
C SER A 35 5.20 -7.89 17.43
N GLY A 36 5.63 -9.16 17.32
CA GLY A 36 6.80 -9.55 16.56
C GLY A 36 6.65 -9.34 15.05
N ALA A 37 5.52 -9.74 14.45
CA ALA A 37 5.24 -9.54 13.04
C ALA A 37 5.14 -8.05 12.68
N GLN A 38 4.48 -7.25 13.53
CA GLN A 38 4.40 -5.79 13.38
C GLN A 38 5.80 -5.16 13.34
N ARG A 39 6.63 -5.41 14.37
CA ARG A 39 8.00 -4.88 14.44
C ARG A 39 8.86 -5.32 13.25
N ARG A 40 8.70 -6.57 12.78
CA ARG A 40 9.40 -7.08 11.59
C ARG A 40 8.99 -6.33 10.33
N ALA A 41 7.69 -6.13 10.12
CA ALA A 41 7.17 -5.40 8.97
C ALA A 41 7.64 -3.95 8.98
N GLU A 42 7.59 -3.28 10.13
CA GLU A 42 8.11 -1.92 10.32
C GLU A 42 9.60 -1.82 9.98
N ALA A 43 10.42 -2.76 10.48
CA ALA A 43 11.85 -2.78 10.19
C ALA A 43 12.15 -2.98 8.70
N LEU A 44 11.47 -3.93 8.05
CA LEU A 44 11.64 -4.20 6.61
C LEU A 44 11.17 -3.00 5.76
N ALA A 45 10.02 -2.43 6.07
CA ALA A 45 9.48 -1.25 5.40
C ALA A 45 10.42 -0.05 5.54
N ARG A 46 10.93 0.21 6.75
CA ARG A 46 11.89 1.28 7.01
C ARG A 46 13.17 1.12 6.20
N ILE A 47 13.77 -0.06 6.18
CA ILE A 47 15.00 -0.33 5.41
C ILE A 47 14.74 -0.13 3.90
N ALA A 48 13.61 -0.62 3.39
CA ALA A 48 13.24 -0.44 1.97
C ALA A 48 13.00 1.04 1.62
N LEU A 49 12.38 1.82 2.51
CA LEU A 49 12.21 3.26 2.36
C LEU A 49 13.56 3.98 2.40
N GLU A 50 14.40 3.73 3.40
CA GLU A 50 15.75 4.29 3.48
C GLU A 50 16.54 4.06 2.18
N ALA A 51 16.50 2.83 1.65
CA ALA A 51 17.12 2.52 0.37
C ALA A 51 16.45 3.28 -0.80
N SER A 52 15.12 3.37 -0.83
CA SER A 52 14.38 4.07 -1.89
C SER A 52 14.69 5.57 -1.96
N PHE A 53 14.95 6.19 -0.81
CA PHE A 53 15.29 7.61 -0.68
C PHE A 53 16.81 7.86 -0.61
N GLY A 54 17.65 6.88 -0.95
CA GLY A 54 19.08 7.09 -1.08
C GLY A 54 19.87 7.11 0.23
N MET A 55 19.24 6.83 1.38
CA MET A 55 19.89 6.74 2.69
C MET A 55 20.71 5.46 2.87
N ARG A 56 20.42 4.44 2.06
CA ARG A 56 21.12 3.14 2.08
C ARG A 56 21.43 2.68 0.65
N PRO A 57 22.62 2.12 0.38
CA PRO A 57 22.90 1.47 -0.90
C PRO A 57 21.97 0.28 -1.15
N VAL A 58 21.48 0.13 -2.39
CA VAL A 58 20.62 -1.02 -2.77
C VAL A 58 21.33 -2.36 -2.57
N GLY A 59 22.65 -2.40 -2.72
CA GLY A 59 23.47 -3.59 -2.48
C GLY A 59 23.40 -4.11 -1.03
N HIS A 60 23.00 -3.27 -0.08
CA HIS A 60 22.83 -3.66 1.32
C HIS A 60 21.46 -4.30 1.60
N LEU A 61 20.64 -4.55 0.59
CA LEU A 61 19.38 -5.29 0.70
C LEU A 61 19.63 -6.79 0.47
N PRO A 62 19.75 -7.61 1.53
CA PRO A 62 20.03 -9.04 1.40
C PRO A 62 18.88 -9.78 0.66
N PRO A 63 19.18 -10.62 -0.33
CA PRO A 63 18.17 -11.30 -1.15
C PRO A 63 17.28 -12.26 -0.34
N GLU A 64 17.74 -12.72 0.82
CA GLU A 64 17.00 -13.55 1.77
C GLU A 64 15.85 -12.77 2.43
N ARG A 65 16.02 -11.46 2.65
CA ARG A 65 15.01 -10.59 3.28
C ARG A 65 14.28 -9.69 2.30
N PHE A 66 14.83 -9.45 1.12
CA PHE A 66 14.24 -8.55 0.11
C PHE A 66 14.15 -9.27 -1.24
N ALA A 67 12.93 -9.53 -1.69
CA ALA A 67 12.70 -10.20 -2.97
C ALA A 67 13.25 -9.37 -4.15
N GLY A 68 13.53 -10.06 -5.26
CA GLY A 68 14.03 -9.44 -6.49
C GLY A 68 13.21 -8.22 -6.97
N PRO A 69 11.87 -8.32 -7.06
CA PRO A 69 11.02 -7.19 -7.44
C PRO A 69 11.14 -5.99 -6.51
N VAL A 70 11.31 -6.21 -5.20
CA VAL A 70 11.52 -5.14 -4.22
C VAL A 70 12.82 -4.41 -4.51
N ARG A 71 13.93 -5.15 -4.64
CA ARG A 71 15.25 -4.57 -4.92
C ARG A 71 15.25 -3.79 -6.24
N LEU A 72 14.57 -4.31 -7.26
CA LEU A 72 14.42 -3.65 -8.56
C LEU A 72 13.62 -2.35 -8.47
N HIS A 73 12.46 -2.36 -7.77
CA HIS A 73 11.67 -1.15 -7.55
C HIS A 73 12.45 -0.09 -6.76
N VAL A 74 13.11 -0.50 -5.67
CA VAL A 74 13.95 0.38 -4.85
C VAL A 74 15.07 1.00 -5.69
N ALA A 75 15.78 0.21 -6.50
CA ALA A 75 16.84 0.71 -7.38
C ALA A 75 16.34 1.69 -8.45
N ALA A 76 15.15 1.45 -9.00
CA ALA A 76 14.52 2.36 -9.94
C ALA A 76 14.11 3.68 -9.26
N ARG A 77 13.47 3.59 -8.08
CA ARG A 77 13.05 4.76 -7.30
C ARG A 77 14.24 5.60 -6.85
N GLN A 78 15.31 4.98 -6.35
CA GLN A 78 16.50 5.68 -5.88
C GLN A 78 17.23 6.47 -7.00
N ARG A 79 17.10 6.04 -8.26
CA ARG A 79 17.68 6.72 -9.42
C ARG A 79 16.84 7.91 -9.91
N ARG A 80 15.52 7.86 -9.74
CA ARG A 80 14.58 8.86 -10.28
C ARG A 80 13.98 9.79 -9.23
N GLY A 81 14.04 9.40 -7.96
CA GLY A 81 13.35 10.06 -6.85
C GLY A 81 14.21 11.05 -6.08
N VAL A 82 13.54 11.78 -5.19
CA VAL A 82 14.19 12.65 -4.21
C VAL A 82 15.05 11.80 -3.26
N ARG A 83 16.26 12.28 -3.00
CA ARG A 83 17.16 11.69 -2.00
C ARG A 83 17.13 12.49 -0.72
N GLY A 84 17.25 11.81 0.41
CA GLY A 84 17.36 12.45 1.72
C GLY A 84 16.74 11.63 2.83
N ALA A 85 16.78 12.20 4.03
CA ALA A 85 16.19 11.58 5.21
C ALA A 85 14.70 11.26 4.96
N VAL A 86 14.30 10.06 5.34
CA VAL A 86 12.92 9.59 5.26
C VAL A 86 12.47 9.17 6.64
N ARG A 87 11.27 9.63 7.03
CA ARG A 87 10.62 9.27 8.29
C ARG A 87 9.31 8.57 7.98
N VAL A 88 9.07 7.39 8.56
CA VAL A 88 7.76 6.76 8.52
C VAL A 88 6.83 7.54 9.44
N ASP A 89 5.66 7.90 8.94
CA ASP A 89 4.65 8.67 9.67
C ASP A 89 3.49 7.76 10.11
N THR A 90 3.02 6.90 9.21
CA THR A 90 2.04 5.86 9.51
C THR A 90 2.48 4.52 8.93
N LEU A 91 2.13 3.43 9.60
CA LEU A 91 2.25 2.08 9.08
C LEU A 91 1.13 1.22 9.64
N HIS A 92 0.37 0.61 8.75
CA HIS A 92 -0.71 -0.31 9.06
C HIS A 92 -0.37 -1.68 8.48
N LEU A 93 -0.40 -2.71 9.32
CA LEU A 93 -0.24 -4.11 8.91
C LEU A 93 -1.60 -4.79 8.95
N ARG A 94 -1.93 -5.52 7.89
CA ARG A 94 -3.11 -6.38 7.80
C ARG A 94 -2.75 -7.83 8.11
N PRO A 95 -3.72 -8.64 8.56
CA PRO A 95 -3.61 -10.09 8.54
C PRO A 95 -3.14 -10.58 7.16
N GLY A 96 -2.23 -11.54 7.14
CA GLY A 96 -1.61 -12.03 5.89
C GLY A 96 -0.38 -11.26 5.42
N GLY A 97 0.08 -10.25 6.17
CA GLY A 97 1.40 -9.63 5.99
C GLY A 97 1.44 -8.43 5.04
N GLU A 98 0.30 -8.00 4.51
CA GLU A 98 0.20 -6.77 3.71
C GLU A 98 0.29 -5.54 4.61
N PHE A 99 1.07 -4.55 4.19
CA PHE A 99 1.19 -3.30 4.92
C PHE A 99 1.14 -2.10 3.99
N PHE A 100 0.72 -0.97 4.53
CA PHE A 100 0.65 0.30 3.83
C PHE A 100 0.83 1.46 4.82
N GLY A 101 1.19 2.63 4.31
CA GLY A 101 1.43 3.78 5.16
C GLY A 101 1.93 4.99 4.41
N THR A 102 2.36 5.97 5.18
CA THR A 102 2.91 7.24 4.69
C THR A 102 4.31 7.46 5.26
N ALA A 103 5.18 8.02 4.42
CA ALA A 103 6.52 8.45 4.80
C ALA A 103 6.77 9.87 4.32
N VAL A 104 7.54 10.64 5.07
CA VAL A 104 7.87 12.03 4.75
C VAL A 104 9.36 12.12 4.42
N SER A 105 9.69 12.79 3.32
CA SER A 105 11.06 13.12 2.93
C SER A 105 11.12 14.46 2.21
N GLY A 106 12.08 15.31 2.57
CA GLY A 106 12.24 16.64 1.97
C GLY A 106 10.99 17.52 2.05
N GLY A 107 10.21 17.41 3.14
CA GLY A 107 8.96 18.16 3.32
C GLY A 107 7.75 17.63 2.53
N ARG A 108 7.90 16.54 1.77
CA ARG A 108 6.82 15.92 0.99
C ARG A 108 6.43 14.55 1.56
N ALA A 109 5.12 14.29 1.60
CA ALA A 109 4.57 12.99 1.96
C ALA A 109 4.52 12.05 0.75
N TYR A 110 4.79 10.77 1.00
CA TYR A 110 4.77 9.67 0.04
C TYR A 110 4.01 8.50 0.64
N ALA A 111 3.03 7.99 -0.09
CA ALA A 111 2.38 6.74 0.28
C ALA A 111 3.25 5.55 -0.14
N PHE A 112 3.19 4.46 0.63
CA PHE A 112 3.85 3.21 0.30
C PHE A 112 2.97 2.02 0.66
N THR A 113 3.26 0.89 0.02
CA THR A 113 2.60 -0.39 0.26
C THR A 113 3.59 -1.54 0.06
N GLY A 114 3.32 -2.69 0.67
CA GLY A 114 4.11 -3.90 0.49
C GLY A 114 3.49 -5.11 1.16
N ARG A 115 4.18 -6.25 1.03
CA ARG A 115 3.76 -7.52 1.64
C ARG A 115 4.96 -8.26 2.22
N VAL A 116 4.83 -8.70 3.46
CA VAL A 116 5.79 -9.53 4.18
C VAL A 116 5.31 -10.97 4.20
N GLU A 117 6.21 -11.89 3.88
CA GLU A 117 6.01 -13.34 3.97
C GLU A 117 7.06 -13.89 4.94
N GLY A 118 6.63 -14.27 6.14
CA GLY A 118 7.53 -14.69 7.21
C GLY A 118 8.52 -13.59 7.60
N THR A 119 9.79 -13.76 7.21
CA THR A 119 10.88 -12.80 7.48
C THR A 119 11.32 -12.00 6.25
N ARG A 120 10.59 -12.14 5.14
CA ARG A 120 10.98 -11.60 3.83
C ARG A 120 9.96 -10.58 3.33
N LEU A 121 10.44 -9.46 2.81
CA LEU A 121 9.66 -8.48 2.07
C LEU A 121 9.49 -8.99 0.63
N ALA A 122 8.29 -9.49 0.31
CA ALA A 122 7.96 -10.13 -0.97
C ALA A 122 7.61 -9.09 -2.05
N SER A 123 6.90 -8.03 -1.67
CA SER A 123 6.57 -6.91 -2.55
C SER A 123 6.67 -5.58 -1.80
N PHE A 124 7.01 -4.51 -2.52
CA PHE A 124 7.12 -3.16 -1.96
C PHE A 124 7.08 -2.12 -3.06
N ARG A 125 6.32 -1.05 -2.85
CA ARG A 125 6.22 0.09 -3.75
C ARG A 125 6.04 1.39 -2.97
N VAL A 126 6.81 2.40 -3.34
CA VAL A 126 6.53 3.81 -3.02
C VAL A 126 5.74 4.38 -4.19
N LEU A 127 4.60 5.02 -3.88
CA LEU A 127 3.67 5.61 -4.84
C LEU A 127 4.15 7.00 -5.31
#